data_AF-I4AL60-F1
#
_entry.id   AF-I4AL60-F1
#
_cell.length_a   1.000
_cell.length_b   1.000
_cell.length_c   1.000
_cell.angle_alpha   90.00
_cell.angle_beta   90.00
_cell.angle_gamma   90.00
#
_symmetry.space_group_name_H-M   'P 1'
#
loop_
_entity.id
_entity.type
_entity.pdbx_description
1 polymer ?
#
loop_
_entity_poly.entity_id
_entity_poly.type
_entity_poly.pdbx_seq_one_letter_code
_entity_poly.pdbx_strand_id
1 'polypeptide(L)'
;MNIKDQIIELANKYSLKKKALDSIDKVMDACIEADKEVGIDFLDGQDRSELIYEFGRYEFQINKYGSCRIVTKINIYSKKLYGVNYDIPVGYYEEWTDLTGKHLDEFLIFDWSPLGE
;
A
#
# COMPACT_ATOMS: atom_id res chain seq x y z
N MET A 1 -24.10 1.72 -16.24
CA MET A 1 -22.74 1.38 -15.79
C MET A 1 -22.72 1.45 -14.28
N ASN A 2 -22.34 0.37 -13.58
CA ASN A 2 -22.32 0.38 -12.12
C ASN A 2 -21.09 1.15 -11.59
N ILE A 3 -21.07 1.47 -10.30
CA ILE A 3 -19.97 2.25 -9.70
C ILE A 3 -18.62 1.51 -9.75
N LYS A 4 -18.64 0.18 -9.66
CA LYS A 4 -17.43 -0.66 -9.74
C LYS A 4 -16.76 -0.51 -11.12
N ASP A 5 -17.54 -0.57 -12.20
CA ASP A 5 -17.03 -0.42 -13.56
C ASP A 5 -16.42 0.97 -13.77
N GLN A 6 -17.06 2.02 -13.23
CA GLN A 6 -16.54 3.39 -13.27
C GLN A 6 -15.22 3.54 -12.52
N ILE A 7 -15.09 2.93 -11.33
CA ILE A 7 -13.84 2.96 -10.56
C ILE A 7 -12.72 2.27 -11.33
N ILE A 8 -13.00 1.10 -11.90
CA ILE A 8 -12.01 0.35 -12.70
C ILE A 8 -11.58 1.16 -13.92
N GLU A 9 -12.52 1.80 -14.61
CA GLU A 9 -12.23 2.66 -15.76
C GLU A 9 -11.33 3.84 -15.37
N LEU A 10 -11.65 4.57 -14.30
CA LEU A 10 -10.84 5.67 -13.80
C LEU A 10 -9.45 5.19 -13.35
N ALA A 11 -9.39 4.06 -12.63
CA ALA A 11 -8.14 3.51 -12.15
C ALA A 11 -7.21 3.11 -13.29
N ASN A 12 -7.76 2.52 -14.36
CA ASN A 12 -7.01 2.18 -15.56
C ASN A 12 -6.61 3.44 -16.34
N LYS A 13 -7.53 4.38 -16.54
CA LYS A 13 -7.29 5.65 -17.24
C LYS A 13 -6.10 6.41 -16.64
N TYR A 14 -6.01 6.44 -15.32
CA TYR A 14 -4.93 7.14 -14.61
C TYR A 14 -3.78 6.24 -14.15
N SER A 15 -3.78 4.97 -14.56
CA SER A 15 -2.74 3.98 -14.24
C SER A 15 -2.45 3.84 -12.74
N LEU A 16 -3.48 3.89 -11.91
CA LEU A 16 -3.35 4.00 -10.45
C LEU A 16 -2.60 2.83 -9.82
N LYS A 17 -2.85 1.58 -10.26
CA LYS A 17 -2.07 0.41 -9.81
C LYS A 17 -0.57 0.58 -10.05
N LYS A 18 -0.19 1.03 -11.25
CA LYS A 18 1.22 1.22 -11.59
C LYS A 18 1.84 2.32 -10.72
N LYS A 19 1.14 3.46 -10.58
CA LYS A 19 1.60 4.56 -9.72
C LYS A 19 1.83 4.09 -8.29
N ALA A 20 0.88 3.36 -7.71
CA ALA A 20 1.01 2.86 -6.34
C ALA A 20 2.21 1.91 -6.18
N LEU A 21 2.43 1.01 -7.14
CA LEU A 21 3.61 0.13 -7.15
C LEU A 21 4.94 0.87 -7.36
N ASP A 22 4.93 1.98 -8.12
CA ASP A 22 6.13 2.81 -8.31
C ASP A 22 6.37 3.73 -7.08
N SER A 23 5.31 4.12 -6.35
CA SER A 23 5.39 4.98 -5.17
C SER A 23 5.86 4.21 -3.94
N ILE A 24 5.34 2.99 -3.70
CA ILE A 24 5.66 2.21 -2.50
C ILE A 24 7.17 2.06 -2.29
N ASP A 25 7.93 1.85 -3.37
CA ASP A 25 9.39 1.72 -3.28
C ASP A 25 10.05 2.99 -2.74
N LYS A 26 9.58 4.17 -3.16
CA LYS A 26 10.10 5.45 -2.70
C LYS A 26 9.75 5.73 -1.24
N VAL A 27 8.52 5.41 -0.85
CA VAL A 27 8.07 5.57 0.54
C VAL A 27 8.85 4.63 1.46
N MET A 28 9.08 3.39 1.02
CA MET A 28 9.91 2.42 1.74
C MET A 28 11.34 2.93 1.93
N ASP A 29 11.96 3.45 0.88
CA ASP A 29 13.30 4.05 0.95
C ASP A 29 13.36 5.20 1.95
N ALA A 30 12.36 6.10 1.93
CA ALA A 30 12.28 7.21 2.85
C ALA A 30 12.13 6.76 4.32
N CYS A 31 11.33 5.72 4.58
CA CYS A 31 11.20 5.13 5.92
C CYS A 31 12.53 4.54 6.41
N ILE A 32 13.21 3.74 5.59
CA ILE A 32 14.50 3.12 5.92
C ILE A 32 15.61 4.17 6.10
N GLU A 33 15.55 5.27 5.37
CA GLU A 33 16.49 6.39 5.55
C GLU A 33 16.25 7.09 6.89
N ALA A 34 15.00 7.41 7.21
CA ALA A 34 14.63 8.03 8.48
C ALA A 34 15.03 7.18 9.69
N ASP A 35 14.89 5.86 9.62
CA ASP A 35 15.35 4.92 10.64
C ASP A 35 16.80 5.10 11.06
N LYS A 36 17.70 5.38 10.10
CA LYS A 36 19.13 5.62 10.37
C LYS A 36 19.35 6.87 11.20
N GLU A 37 18.47 7.86 11.08
CA GLU A 37 18.54 9.11 11.85
C GLU A 37 17.98 8.95 13.26
N VAL A 38 16.92 8.15 13.42
CA VAL A 38 16.16 8.04 14.67
C VAL A 38 16.57 6.81 15.50
N GLY A 39 17.30 5.86 14.92
CA GLY A 39 17.72 4.62 15.56
C GLY A 39 16.58 3.61 15.75
N ILE A 40 15.54 3.70 14.92
CA ILE A 40 14.41 2.76 14.87
C ILE A 40 14.68 1.76 13.74
N ASP A 41 14.13 0.55 13.85
CA ASP A 41 14.10 -0.43 12.77
C ASP A 41 12.65 -0.65 12.34
N PHE A 42 12.21 0.11 11.33
CA PHE A 42 10.87 0.06 10.75
C PHE A 42 10.52 -1.32 10.20
N LEU A 43 11.52 -2.06 9.72
CA LEU A 43 11.34 -3.40 9.17
C LEU A 43 11.49 -4.50 10.23
N ASP A 44 11.76 -4.17 11.48
CA ASP A 44 11.86 -5.12 12.60
C ASP A 44 12.75 -6.34 12.26
N GLY A 45 13.95 -6.07 11.73
CA GLY A 45 14.93 -7.07 11.35
C GLY A 45 14.61 -7.85 10.07
N GLN A 46 13.59 -7.47 9.30
CA GLN A 46 13.30 -8.01 7.98
C GLN A 46 14.13 -7.31 6.90
N ASP A 47 14.56 -8.06 5.87
CA ASP A 47 15.21 -7.46 4.71
C ASP A 47 14.14 -7.04 3.69
N ARG A 48 14.25 -5.83 3.12
CA ARG A 48 13.36 -5.35 2.06
C ARG A 48 13.28 -6.33 0.88
N SER A 49 14.38 -7.00 0.54
CA SER A 49 14.44 -7.99 -0.54
C SER A 49 13.59 -9.24 -0.28
N GLU A 50 13.22 -9.46 0.98
CA GLU A 50 12.31 -10.52 1.42
C GLU A 50 10.85 -10.07 1.36
N LEU A 51 10.56 -8.80 1.06
CA LEU A 51 9.19 -8.32 0.92
C LEU A 51 8.65 -8.55 -0.49
N ILE A 52 7.38 -8.92 -0.58
CA ILE A 52 6.64 -9.04 -1.83
C ILE A 52 5.49 -8.05 -1.82
N TYR A 53 5.35 -7.28 -2.90
CA TYR A 53 4.28 -6.33 -3.10
C TYR A 53 3.28 -6.87 -4.11
N GLU A 54 2.02 -7.01 -3.70
CA GLU A 54 0.95 -7.44 -4.59
C GLU A 54 -0.21 -6.47 -4.60
N PHE A 55 -0.80 -6.27 -5.77
CA PHE A 55 -2.02 -5.49 -5.85
C PHE A 55 -3.14 -6.21 -5.10
N GLY A 56 -3.68 -5.56 -4.08
CA GLY A 56 -4.83 -6.06 -3.33
C GLY A 56 -6.13 -5.69 -4.03
N ARG A 57 -6.48 -4.40 -4.01
CA ARG A 57 -7.77 -3.91 -4.53
C ARG A 57 -7.79 -2.40 -4.75
N TYR A 58 -8.82 -1.95 -5.45
CA TYR A 58 -9.28 -0.56 -5.41
C TYR A 58 -10.41 -0.43 -4.40
N GLU A 59 -10.44 0.68 -3.66
CA GLU A 59 -11.56 1.06 -2.83
C GLU A 59 -12.03 2.46 -3.20
N PHE A 60 -13.34 2.66 -3.14
CA PHE A 60 -13.93 3.98 -3.28
C PHE A 60 -14.46 4.41 -1.92
N GLN A 61 -13.99 5.57 -1.47
CA GLN A 61 -14.30 6.09 -0.14
C GLN A 61 -14.88 7.50 -0.27
N ILE A 62 -15.92 7.77 0.52
CA ILE A 62 -16.52 9.10 0.66
C ILE A 62 -16.34 9.52 2.11
N ASN A 63 -15.74 10.69 2.34
CA ASN A 63 -15.58 11.22 3.69
C ASN A 63 -16.88 11.90 4.18
N LYS A 64 -16.91 12.29 5.47
CA LYS A 64 -18.06 12.97 6.08
C LYS A 64 -18.44 14.32 5.45
N TYR A 65 -17.55 14.90 4.65
CA TYR A 65 -17.76 16.17 3.94
C TYR A 65 -18.16 15.95 2.47
N GLY A 66 -18.40 14.70 2.05
CA GLY A 66 -18.80 14.35 0.69
C GLY A 66 -17.65 14.32 -0.32
N SER A 67 -16.39 14.43 0.10
CA SER A 67 -15.25 14.29 -0.81
C SER A 67 -15.02 12.82 -1.12
N CYS A 68 -14.88 12.50 -2.40
CA CYS A 68 -14.64 11.16 -2.90
C CYS A 68 -13.17 10.94 -3.19
N ARG A 69 -12.67 9.73 -2.93
CA ARG A 69 -11.33 9.28 -3.31
C ARG A 69 -11.34 7.84 -3.79
N ILE A 70 -10.37 7.51 -4.63
CA ILE A 70 -10.00 6.15 -5.00
C ILE A 70 -8.73 5.81 -4.23
N VAL A 71 -8.81 4.75 -3.43
CA VAL A 71 -7.67 4.16 -2.71
C VAL A 71 -7.16 2.97 -3.51
N THR A 72 -5.88 2.97 -3.84
CA THR A 72 -5.21 1.82 -4.45
C THR A 72 -4.40 1.12 -3.37
N LYS A 73 -4.82 -0.10 -3.00
CA LYS A 73 -4.19 -0.87 -1.93
C LYS A 73 -3.23 -1.91 -2.50
N ILE A 74 -1.99 -1.87 -2.03
CA ILE A 74 -0.95 -2.87 -2.28
C ILE A 74 -0.72 -3.62 -0.98
N ASN A 75 -0.88 -4.94 -0.99
CA ASN A 75 -0.57 -5.79 0.14
C ASN A 75 0.94 -6.08 0.16
N ILE A 76 1.51 -6.15 1.35
CA ILE A 76 2.92 -6.45 1.56
C ILE A 76 3.03 -7.76 2.33
N TYR A 77 3.83 -8.69 1.82
CA TYR A 77 4.07 -9.98 2.44
C TYR A 77 5.56 -10.17 2.75
N SER A 78 5.90 -10.95 3.77
CA SER A 78 7.29 -11.28 4.11
C SER A 78 7.64 -12.71 3.76
N LYS A 79 8.71 -12.86 2.95
CA LYS A 79 9.32 -14.13 2.60
C LYS A 79 9.78 -14.94 3.80
N LYS A 80 10.34 -14.23 4.76
CA LYS A 80 11.00 -14.75 5.94
C LYS A 80 10.01 -15.15 7.03
N LEU A 81 8.93 -14.40 7.24
CA LEU A 81 7.97 -14.69 8.31
C LEU A 81 7.04 -15.86 8.00
N TYR A 82 6.50 -15.93 6.79
CA TYR A 82 5.45 -16.91 6.48
C TYR A 82 5.88 -18.00 5.48
N GLY A 83 7.12 -17.94 4.95
CA GLY A 83 7.61 -18.90 3.95
C GLY A 83 6.80 -18.87 2.66
N VAL A 84 7.13 -19.70 1.66
CA VAL A 84 6.69 -19.56 0.26
C VAL A 84 5.17 -19.43 -0.04
N ASN A 85 4.29 -19.67 0.94
CA ASN A 85 2.84 -19.62 0.81
C ASN A 85 2.25 -18.38 1.53
N TYR A 86 2.65 -17.19 1.12
CA TYR A 86 2.35 -15.88 1.74
C TYR A 86 0.86 -15.51 1.82
N ASP A 87 0.06 -16.24 2.57
CA ASP A 87 -1.39 -16.02 2.61
C ASP A 87 -1.80 -14.85 3.51
N ILE A 88 -0.87 -14.33 4.32
CA ILE A 88 -1.15 -13.29 5.32
C ILE A 88 -0.20 -12.10 5.09
N PRO A 89 -0.73 -10.92 4.75
CA PRO A 89 0.10 -9.73 4.59
C PRO A 89 0.63 -9.27 5.94
N VAL A 90 1.89 -8.85 5.95
CA VAL A 90 2.57 -8.21 7.09
C VAL A 90 2.37 -6.70 7.10
N GLY A 91 1.65 -6.18 6.11
CA GLY A 91 1.44 -4.75 5.95
C GLY A 91 0.72 -4.43 4.66
N TYR A 92 0.52 -3.13 4.44
CA TYR A 92 -0.02 -2.62 3.20
C TYR A 92 0.44 -1.20 2.92
N TYR A 93 0.39 -0.86 1.65
CA TYR A 93 0.52 0.50 1.15
C TYR A 93 -0.81 0.95 0.55
N GLU A 94 -1.18 2.19 0.78
CA GLU A 94 -2.35 2.84 0.21
C GLU A 94 -1.96 4.14 -0.49
N GLU A 95 -2.26 4.22 -1.78
CA GLU A 95 -2.17 5.45 -2.57
C GLU A 95 -3.57 6.06 -2.71
N TRP A 96 -3.76 7.27 -2.23
CA TRP A 96 -5.05 7.97 -2.29
C TRP A 96 -5.05 8.98 -3.43
N THR A 97 -6.08 8.90 -4.28
CA THR A 97 -6.26 9.82 -5.40
C THR A 97 -7.69 10.35 -5.47
N ASP A 98 -7.86 11.55 -6.03
CA ASP A 98 -9.20 12.05 -6.36
C ASP A 98 -9.75 11.39 -7.65
N LEU A 99 -10.98 11.74 -8.04
CA LEU A 99 -11.63 11.18 -9.23
C LEU A 99 -11.00 11.65 -10.55
N THR A 100 -10.07 12.59 -10.50
CA THR A 100 -9.27 13.06 -11.64
C THR A 100 -7.90 12.40 -11.70
N GLY A 101 -7.60 11.49 -10.76
CA GLY A 101 -6.33 10.79 -10.68
C GLY A 101 -5.19 11.62 -10.09
N LYS A 102 -5.51 12.74 -9.43
CA LYS A 102 -4.55 13.56 -8.70
C LYS A 102 -4.26 12.90 -7.35
N HIS A 103 -2.97 12.81 -7.01
CA HIS A 103 -2.52 12.36 -5.70
C HIS A 103 -3.08 13.25 -4.58
N LEU A 104 -3.56 12.60 -3.52
CA LEU A 104 -4.08 13.24 -2.31
C LEU A 104 -3.19 12.95 -1.10
N ASP A 105 -2.84 11.67 -0.91
CA ASP A 105 -2.09 11.20 0.25
C ASP A 105 -1.57 9.78 0.02
N GLU A 106 -0.68 9.30 0.88
CA GLU A 106 -0.17 7.94 0.88
C GLU A 106 0.14 7.42 2.29
N PHE A 107 -0.07 6.12 2.50
CA PHE A 107 0.16 5.47 3.78
C PHE A 107 0.88 4.16 3.59
N LEU A 108 1.98 3.97 4.32
CA LEU A 108 2.69 2.70 4.43
C LEU A 108 2.57 2.21 5.87
N ILE A 109 2.01 1.01 6.05
CA ILE A 109 1.73 0.45 7.37
C ILE A 109 2.21 -0.99 7.40
N PHE A 110 2.95 -1.33 8.46
CA PHE A 110 3.32 -2.70 8.79
C PHE A 110 2.69 -3.12 10.11
N ASP A 111 2.37 -4.40 10.20
CA ASP A 111 2.00 -5.08 11.42
C ASP A 111 2.89 -6.33 11.53
N TRP A 112 3.96 -6.19 12.32
CA TRP A 112 4.92 -7.26 12.58
C TRP A 112 4.49 -8.17 13.72
N SER A 113 3.31 -7.96 14.29
CA SER A 113 2.81 -8.78 15.39
C SER A 113 2.67 -10.23 14.94
N PRO A 114 3.27 -11.21 15.64
CA PRO A 114 3.06 -12.61 15.32
C PRO A 114 1.57 -12.95 15.45
N LEU A 115 1.06 -13.72 14.50
CA LEU A 115 -0.32 -14.22 14.55
C LEU A 115 -0.46 -15.23 15.69
N GLY A 116 -0.89 -14.75 16.86
CA GLY A 116 -1.30 -15.56 18.00
C GLY A 116 -0.39 -15.42 19.22
N GLU A 117 -0.88 -14.69 20.23
CA GLU A 117 -0.88 -15.16 21.62
C GLU A 117 -2.21 -15.86 21.90
#